data_AF-A0A096DMZ1-F1
#
_entry.id   AF-A0A096DMZ1-F1
#
_cell.length_a   1.000
_cell.length_b   1.000
_cell.length_c   1.000
_cell.angle_alpha   90.00
_cell.angle_beta   90.00
_cell.angle_gamma   90.00
#
_symmetry.space_group_name_H-M   'P 1'
#
loop_
_entity.id
_entity.type
_entity.pdbx_description
1 polymer ?
#
loop_
_entity_poly.entity_id
_entity_poly.type
_entity_poly.pdbx_seq_one_letter_code
_entity_poly.pdbx_strand_id
1 'polypeptide(L)'
;MHKAKQKKKFRIRYILLLVCLFYLSTTFLSQQKMMRRLEQERKVKEDKINSLNMEIAELQEKIKYADTPEFIERIAREELNMLKPGEILYIDKEKSKNKFIKGISN
;
A
#
# COMPACT_ATOMS: atom_id res chain seq x y z
N MET A 1 -0.68 80.96 -16.41
CA MET A 1 0.46 80.02 -16.38
C MET A 1 0.15 78.87 -15.41
N HIS A 2 -0.11 77.64 -15.86
CA HIS A 2 -0.11 76.46 -14.98
C HIS A 2 0.46 75.26 -15.73
N LYS A 3 1.69 74.86 -15.39
CA LYS A 3 2.42 73.76 -16.02
C LYS A 3 1.89 72.41 -15.52
N ALA A 4 1.65 71.51 -16.47
CA ALA A 4 1.19 70.15 -16.30
C ALA A 4 2.10 69.30 -15.38
N LYS A 5 1.62 69.02 -14.15
CA LYS A 5 2.23 68.05 -13.21
C LYS A 5 1.68 66.62 -13.34
N GLN A 6 0.95 66.29 -14.41
CA GLN A 6 0.23 65.01 -14.52
C GLN A 6 1.13 63.78 -14.84
N LYS A 7 2.34 63.99 -15.38
CA LYS A 7 3.20 62.88 -15.85
C LYS A 7 3.76 61.98 -14.73
N LYS A 8 3.89 62.48 -13.47
CA LYS A 8 4.42 61.69 -12.34
C LYS A 8 3.40 60.66 -11.79
N LYS A 9 2.10 61.01 -11.75
CA LYS A 9 1.03 60.09 -11.29
C LYS A 9 0.89 58.86 -12.20
N PHE A 10 1.02 59.05 -13.51
CA PHE A 10 0.99 57.93 -14.47
C PHE A 10 2.16 56.96 -14.23
N ARG A 11 3.39 57.42 -14.02
CA ARG A 11 4.52 56.51 -13.71
C ARG A 11 4.31 55.71 -12.42
N ILE A 12 3.77 56.34 -11.39
CA ILE A 12 3.49 55.67 -10.10
C ILE A 12 2.41 54.58 -10.26
N ARG A 13 1.38 54.81 -11.09
CA ARG A 13 0.35 53.79 -11.38
C ARG A 13 0.95 52.53 -12.01
N TYR A 14 1.91 52.68 -12.92
CA TYR A 14 2.56 51.55 -13.59
C TYR A 14 3.46 50.78 -12.63
N ILE A 15 4.14 51.47 -11.71
CA ILE A 15 4.94 50.83 -10.64
C ILE A 15 4.02 50.03 -9.71
N LEU A 16 2.89 50.61 -9.28
CA LEU A 16 1.89 49.90 -8.46
C LEU A 16 1.33 48.66 -9.18
N LEU A 17 1.02 48.77 -10.48
CA LEU A 17 0.60 47.64 -11.29
C LEU A 17 1.67 46.55 -11.39
N LEU A 18 2.95 46.92 -11.55
CA LEU A 18 4.07 45.99 -11.60
C LEU A 18 4.23 45.22 -10.28
N VAL A 19 4.14 45.91 -9.14
CA VAL A 19 4.21 45.28 -7.81
C VAL A 19 3.02 44.34 -7.59
N CYS A 20 1.81 44.75 -8.00
CA CYS A 20 0.62 43.91 -7.93
C CYS A 20 0.77 42.64 -8.78
N LEU A 21 1.22 42.77 -10.03
CA LEU A 21 1.52 41.65 -10.93
C LEU A 21 2.60 40.72 -10.36
N PHE A 22 3.64 41.28 -9.76
CA PHE A 22 4.70 40.50 -9.13
C PHE A 22 4.16 39.68 -7.95
N TYR A 23 3.37 40.29 -7.08
CA TYR A 23 2.72 39.62 -5.95
C TYR A 23 1.74 38.52 -6.39
N LEU A 24 0.94 38.78 -7.43
CA LEU A 24 0.04 37.78 -8.04
C LEU A 24 0.86 36.62 -8.61
N SER A 25 1.95 36.91 -9.31
CA SER A 25 2.81 35.90 -9.94
C SER A 25 3.46 34.98 -8.90
N THR A 26 4.00 35.52 -7.80
CA THR A 26 4.60 34.71 -6.74
C THR A 26 3.58 33.82 -6.05
N THR A 27 2.37 34.35 -5.81
CA THR A 27 1.25 33.61 -5.19
C THR A 27 0.72 32.51 -6.12
N PHE A 28 0.67 32.77 -7.43
CA PHE A 28 0.22 31.78 -8.41
C PHE A 28 1.20 30.60 -8.52
N LEU A 29 2.51 30.89 -8.49
CA LEU A 29 3.55 29.86 -8.51
C LEU A 29 3.53 28.97 -7.26
N SER A 30 3.25 29.52 -6.08
CA SER A 30 3.16 28.72 -4.85
C SER A 30 1.91 27.84 -4.84
N GLN A 31 0.77 28.38 -5.26
CA GLN A 31 -0.48 27.61 -5.39
C GLN A 31 -0.33 26.46 -6.39
N GLN A 32 0.34 26.68 -7.52
CA GLN A 32 0.53 25.64 -8.52
C GLN A 32 1.40 24.47 -8.02
N LYS A 33 2.42 24.77 -7.19
CA LYS A 33 3.24 23.73 -6.52
C LYS A 33 2.44 22.97 -5.46
N MET A 34 1.61 23.67 -4.68
CA MET A 34 0.75 23.07 -3.67
C MET A 34 -0.24 22.08 -4.32
N MET A 35 -0.89 22.50 -5.41
CA MET A 35 -1.83 21.63 -6.15
C MET A 35 -1.16 20.37 -6.68
N ARG A 36 0.03 20.49 -7.29
CA ARG A 36 0.79 19.33 -7.75
C ARG A 36 1.17 18.36 -6.63
N ARG A 37 1.57 18.88 -5.46
CA ARG A 37 1.86 18.03 -4.29
C ARG A 37 0.61 17.30 -3.81
N LEU A 38 -0.52 18.00 -3.70
CA LEU A 38 -1.78 17.40 -3.29
C LEU A 38 -2.26 16.31 -4.27
N GLU A 39 -2.11 16.53 -5.57
CA GLU A 39 -2.40 15.51 -6.59
C GLU A 39 -1.48 14.29 -6.48
N GLN A 40 -0.19 14.50 -6.24
CA GLN A 40 0.75 13.39 -6.02
C GLN A 40 0.40 12.60 -4.76
N GLU A 41 0.10 13.28 -3.65
CA GLU A 41 -0.33 12.61 -2.41
C GLU A 41 -1.64 11.85 -2.59
N ARG A 42 -2.60 12.42 -3.32
CA ARG A 42 -3.86 11.75 -3.70
C ARG A 42 -3.57 10.46 -4.45
N LYS A 43 -2.74 10.53 -5.50
CA LYS A 43 -2.39 9.37 -6.33
C LYS A 43 -1.70 8.28 -5.53
N VAL A 44 -0.72 8.64 -4.68
CA VAL A 44 -0.03 7.68 -3.81
C VAL A 44 -1.01 6.99 -2.85
N LYS A 45 -1.97 7.73 -2.29
CA LYS A 45 -2.99 7.16 -1.41
C LYS A 45 -3.95 6.24 -2.16
N GLU A 46 -4.36 6.61 -3.38
CA GLU A 46 -5.19 5.76 -4.24
C GLU A 46 -4.47 4.48 -4.64
N ASP A 47 -3.20 4.57 -5.05
CA ASP A 47 -2.36 3.40 -5.36
C ASP A 47 -2.23 2.50 -4.12
N LYS A 48 -2.09 3.09 -2.92
CA LYS A 48 -2.05 2.32 -1.67
C LYS A 48 -3.36 1.60 -1.39
N ILE A 49 -4.50 2.27 -1.58
CA ILE A 49 -5.83 1.65 -1.43
C ILE A 49 -5.98 0.48 -2.41
N ASN A 50 -5.60 0.66 -3.67
CA ASN A 50 -5.67 -0.39 -4.67
C ASN A 50 -4.79 -1.59 -4.31
N SER A 51 -3.56 -1.35 -3.84
CA SER A 51 -2.67 -2.43 -3.39
C SER A 51 -3.23 -3.21 -2.21
N LEU A 52 -3.82 -2.51 -1.22
CA LEU A 52 -4.45 -3.13 -0.06
C LEU A 52 -5.69 -3.93 -0.45
N ASN A 53 -6.50 -3.44 -1.39
CA ASN A 53 -7.66 -4.17 -1.89
C ASN A 53 -7.25 -5.46 -2.62
N MET A 54 -6.16 -5.43 -3.38
CA MET A 54 -5.61 -6.64 -4.00
C MET A 54 -5.13 -7.64 -2.95
N GLU A 55 -4.42 -7.17 -1.91
CA GLU A 55 -3.96 -8.01 -0.81
C GLU A 55 -5.13 -8.64 -0.04
N ILE A 56 -6.20 -7.88 0.22
CA ILE A 56 -7.43 -8.39 0.82
C ILE A 56 -8.06 -9.48 -0.05
N ALA A 57 -8.14 -9.28 -1.36
CA ALA A 57 -8.70 -10.26 -2.27
C ALA A 57 -7.89 -11.57 -2.28
N GLU A 58 -6.55 -11.47 -2.32
CA GLU A 58 -5.65 -12.62 -2.26
C GLU A 58 -5.78 -13.37 -0.91
N LEU A 59 -5.84 -12.63 0.21
CA LEU A 59 -6.03 -13.23 1.53
C LEU A 59 -7.40 -13.90 1.65
N GLN A 60 -8.46 -13.32 1.09
CA GLN A 60 -9.78 -13.94 1.06
C GLN A 60 -9.80 -15.23 0.24
N GLU A 61 -9.07 -15.28 -0.87
CA GLU A 61 -8.91 -16.50 -1.66
C GLU A 61 -8.18 -17.59 -0.86
N LYS A 62 -7.10 -17.22 -0.16
CA LYS A 62 -6.37 -18.13 0.73
C LYS A 62 -7.24 -18.65 1.88
N ILE A 63 -8.07 -17.80 2.49
CA ILE A 63 -9.02 -18.22 3.53
C ILE A 63 -10.05 -19.18 2.95
N LYS A 64 -10.64 -18.87 1.79
CA LYS A 64 -11.59 -19.78 1.13
C LYS A 64 -10.97 -21.14 0.82
N TYR A 65 -9.70 -21.16 0.40
CA TYR A 65 -8.96 -22.40 0.20
C TYR A 65 -8.68 -23.12 1.51
N ALA A 66 -8.32 -22.40 2.57
CA ALA A 66 -8.09 -22.97 3.89
C ALA A 66 -9.37 -23.54 4.53
N ASP A 67 -10.53 -22.94 4.24
CA ASP A 67 -11.85 -23.41 4.66
C ASP A 67 -12.36 -24.59 3.82
N THR A 68 -11.62 -25.04 2.79
CA THR A 68 -12.00 -26.23 2.05
C THR A 68 -11.81 -27.49 2.90
N PRO A 69 -12.73 -28.46 2.80
CA PRO A 69 -12.61 -29.74 3.50
C PRO A 69 -11.30 -30.47 3.19
N GLU A 70 -10.75 -30.29 1.99
CA GLU A 70 -9.49 -30.89 1.54
C GLU A 70 -8.28 -30.32 2.28
N PHE A 71 -8.22 -29.01 2.47
CA PHE A 71 -7.15 -28.38 3.23
C PHE A 71 -7.22 -28.76 4.72
N ILE A 72 -8.43 -28.77 5.29
CA ILE A 72 -8.67 -29.18 6.67
C ILE A 72 -8.29 -30.66 6.86
N GLU A 73 -8.67 -31.55 5.94
CA GLU A 73 -8.32 -32.96 5.98
C GLU A 73 -6.80 -33.16 5.87
N ARG A 74 -6.13 -32.38 5.01
CA ARG A 74 -4.66 -32.43 4.89
C ARG A 74 -3.96 -32.02 6.19
N ILE A 75 -4.30 -30.87 6.76
CA ILE A 75 -3.72 -30.41 8.03
C ILE A 75 -4.03 -31.39 9.17
N ALA A 76 -5.26 -31.90 9.22
CA ALA A 76 -5.66 -32.89 10.23
C ALA A 76 -4.82 -34.18 10.13
N ARG A 77 -4.54 -34.68 8.92
CA ARG A 77 -3.73 -35.89 8.70
C ARG A 77 -2.22 -35.64 8.87
N GLU A 78 -1.72 -34.52 8.37
CA GLU A 78 -0.27 -34.23 8.29
C GLU A 78 0.31 -33.61 9.56
N GLU A 79 -0.40 -32.66 10.18
CA GLU A 79 0.10 -31.94 11.36
C GLU A 79 -0.49 -32.49 12.66
N LEU A 80 -1.75 -32.93 12.64
CA LEU A 80 -2.45 -33.40 13.84
C LEU A 80 -2.54 -34.93 13.94
N ASN A 81 -2.06 -35.67 12.93
CA ASN A 81 -2.17 -37.15 12.84
C ASN A 81 -3.59 -37.69 13.13
N MET A 82 -4.62 -36.87 12.88
CA MET A 82 -6.02 -37.23 13.07
C MET A 82 -6.50 -38.12 11.92
N LEU A 83 -7.36 -39.07 12.26
CA LEU A 83 -7.91 -40.08 11.36
C LEU A 83 -9.43 -40.01 11.40
N LYS A 84 -10.09 -40.37 10.30
CA LYS A 84 -11.55 -40.45 10.29
C LYS A 84 -12.03 -41.56 11.24
N PRO A 85 -13.24 -41.43 11.83
CA PRO A 85 -13.81 -42.50 12.65
C PRO A 85 -13.84 -43.82 11.86
N GLY A 86 -13.08 -44.82 12.31
CA GLY A 86 -12.96 -46.13 11.64
C GLY A 86 -11.67 -46.38 10.85
N GLU A 87 -10.77 -45.40 10.69
CA GLU A 87 -9.43 -45.60 10.10
C GLU A 87 -8.42 -46.05 11.18
N ILE A 88 -7.51 -46.98 10.85
CA ILE A 88 -6.49 -47.53 11.77
C ILE A 88 -5.09 -47.13 11.28
N LEU A 89 -4.29 -46.49 12.15
CA LEU A 89 -2.90 -46.15 11.84
C LEU A 89 -2.01 -47.40 11.84
N TYR A 90 -1.52 -47.81 10.67
CA TYR A 90 -0.51 -48.86 10.58
C TYR A 90 0.89 -48.27 10.79
N ILE A 91 1.46 -48.47 11.98
CA ILE A 91 2.85 -48.13 12.27
C ILE A 91 3.70 -49.39 12.04
N ASP A 92 4.52 -49.37 10.98
CA ASP A 92 5.51 -50.40 10.73
C ASP A 92 6.65 -50.30 11.77
N LYS A 93 6.71 -51.30 12.67
CA LYS A 93 7.66 -51.36 13.78
C LYS A 93 9.11 -51.54 13.32
N GLU A 94 9.36 -52.13 12.14
CA GLU A 94 10.72 -52.35 11.64
C GLU A 94 11.31 -51.07 11.03
N LYS A 95 10.47 -50.28 10.36
CA LYS A 95 10.85 -48.98 9.78
C LYS A 95 11.06 -47.90 10.85
N SER A 96 10.27 -47.95 11.93
CA SER A 96 10.37 -47.05 13.09
C SER A 96 11.72 -47.19 13.81
N LYS A 97 12.14 -48.42 14.13
CA LYS A 97 13.39 -48.70 14.86
C LYS A 97 14.62 -48.16 14.11
N ASN A 98 14.63 -48.26 12.78
CA ASN A 98 15.72 -47.75 11.93
C ASN A 98 15.78 -46.21 11.84
N LYS A 99 14.65 -45.50 12.01
CA LYS A 99 14.64 -44.03 11.94
C LYS A 99 15.13 -43.38 13.23
N PHE A 100 14.84 -43.98 14.40
CA PHE A 100 15.32 -43.50 15.70
C PHE A 100 16.82 -43.79 15.93
N ILE A 101 17.35 -44.89 15.41
CA ILE A 101 18.78 -45.24 15.57
C ILE A 101 19.68 -44.40 14.65
N LYS A 102 19.18 -43.94 13.50
CA LYS A 102 19.97 -43.14 12.54
C LYS A 102 20.32 -41.72 13.02
N GLY A 103 19.65 -41.22 14.06
CA GLY A 103 19.92 -39.90 14.67
C GLY A 103 20.87 -39.91 15.86
N ILE A 104 21.31 -41.08 16.34
CA ILE A 104 22.16 -41.23 17.54
C ILE A 104 23.58 -41.73 17.17
N SER A 105 23.84 -42.01 15.89
CA SER A 105 25.20 -42.32 15.42
C SER A 105 25.89 -41.05 14.92
N ASN A 106 26.35 -40.22 15.85
CA ASN A 106 27.50 -39.33 15.67
C ASN A 106 28.51 -39.64 16.77
#